data_AF-A0A4Q3DBC3-F1
#
_entry.id   AF-A0A4Q3DBC3-F1
#
_cell.length_a   1.000
_cell.length_b   1.000
_cell.length_c   1.000
_cell.angle_alpha   90.00
_cell.angle_beta   90.00
_cell.angle_gamma   90.00
#
_symmetry.space_group_name_H-M   'P 1'
#
loop_
_entity.id
_entity.type
_entity.pdbx_description
1 polymer ?
#
loop_
_entity_poly.entity_id
_entity_poly.type
_entity_poly.pdbx_seq_one_letter_code
_entity_poly.pdbx_strand_id
1 'polypeptide(L)'
;MNTEERLWNYIDGFCTEEEQKSIRLLIDTDENYQHKYLELKALQESLASLEIEEPAMNFTFNVMESVKQEKILKPLKTTVDQRIIFGIAAFFIGCIVLLLSYVFTQISWH
;
A
#
# COMPACT_ATOMS: atom_id res chain seq x y z
N MET A 1 15.69 5.74 11.62
CA MET A 1 16.34 4.67 10.85
C MET A 1 17.65 4.32 11.54
N ASN A 2 17.78 3.07 11.99
CA ASN A 2 19.03 2.61 12.59
C ASN A 2 20.07 2.31 11.50
N THR A 3 21.34 2.49 11.80
CA THR A 3 22.45 2.21 10.86
C THR A 3 22.42 0.77 10.33
N GLU A 4 22.04 -0.17 11.18
CA GLU A 4 21.89 -1.58 10.86
C GLU A 4 20.77 -1.86 9.86
N GLU A 5 19.61 -1.22 10.03
CA GLU A 5 18.46 -1.33 9.12
C GLU A 5 18.80 -0.86 7.70
N ARG A 6 19.63 0.19 7.58
CA ARG A 6 20.13 0.67 6.28
C ARG A 6 21.08 -0.34 5.63
N LEU A 7 21.94 -0.99 6.42
CA LEU A 7 22.84 -2.05 5.92
C LEU A 7 22.07 -3.30 5.49
N TRP A 8 21.02 -3.69 6.22
CA TRP A 8 20.13 -4.78 5.82
C TRP A 8 19.40 -4.49 4.51
N ASN A 9 18.79 -3.31 4.37
CA ASN A 9 18.15 -2.91 3.11
C ASN A 9 19.13 -2.92 1.92
N TYR A 10 20.41 -2.61 2.17
CA TYR A 10 21.47 -2.69 1.17
C TYR A 10 21.84 -4.13 0.81
N ILE A 11 21.90 -5.04 1.79
CA ILE A 11 22.18 -6.47 1.58
C ILE A 11 21.03 -7.15 0.83
N ASP A 12 19.78 -6.82 1.16
CA ASP A 12 18.58 -7.41 0.56
C ASP A 12 18.19 -6.81 -0.81
N GLY A 13 18.80 -5.69 -1.21
CA GLY A 13 18.53 -5.02 -2.48
C GLY A 13 17.26 -4.17 -2.51
N PHE A 14 16.71 -3.79 -1.35
CA PHE A 14 15.58 -2.87 -1.23
C PHE A 14 15.96 -1.38 -1.29
N CYS A 15 17.27 -1.07 -1.37
CA CYS A 15 17.77 0.30 -1.52
C CYS A 15 17.62 0.83 -2.95
N THR A 16 17.39 2.15 -3.06
CA THR A 16 17.50 2.85 -4.35
C THR A 16 18.97 2.96 -4.80
N GLU A 17 19.22 3.17 -6.11
CA GLU A 17 20.60 3.26 -6.64
C GLU A 17 21.45 4.37 -5.98
N GLU A 18 20.82 5.47 -5.57
CA GLU A 18 21.48 6.59 -4.89
C GLU A 18 21.87 6.23 -3.45
N GLU A 19 20.99 5.53 -2.73
CA GLU A 19 21.26 5.02 -1.40
C GLU A 19 22.34 3.94 -1.41
N GLN A 20 22.34 3.09 -2.44
CA GLN A 20 23.34 2.05 -2.62
C GLN A 20 24.75 2.65 -2.76
N LYS A 21 24.92 3.70 -3.56
CA LYS A 21 26.20 4.42 -3.70
C LYS A 21 26.63 5.08 -2.39
N SER A 22 25.68 5.69 -1.68
CA SER A 22 25.92 6.36 -0.41
C SER A 22 26.37 5.38 0.67
N ILE A 23 25.70 4.24 0.80
CA ILE A 23 26.04 3.19 1.77
C ILE A 23 27.39 2.56 1.42
N ARG A 24 27.67 2.35 0.13
CA ARG A 24 28.96 1.81 -0.32
C ARG A 24 30.13 2.73 0.03
N LEU A 25 29.96 4.04 -0.12
CA LEU A 25 30.95 5.03 0.30
C LEU A 25 31.13 5.04 1.83
N LEU A 26 30.04 4.90 2.59
CA LEU A 26 30.09 4.79 4.05
C LEU A 26 30.79 3.51 4.53
N ILE A 27 30.59 2.38 3.86
CA ILE A 27 31.30 1.12 4.15
C ILE A 27 32.82 1.25 3.87
N ASP A 28 33.22 2.02 2.86
CA ASP A 28 34.63 2.22 2.50
C ASP A 28 35.33 3.27 3.37
N THR A 29 34.57 4.27 3.84
CA THR A 29 35.12 5.41 4.61
C THR A 29 35.11 5.17 6.12
N ASP A 30 34.15 4.37 6.63
CA ASP A 30 33.93 4.16 8.07
C ASP A 30 34.11 2.69 8.47
N GLU A 31 35.14 2.44 9.28
CA GLU A 31 35.52 1.12 9.79
C GLU A 31 34.40 0.46 10.64
N ASN A 32 33.55 1.25 11.31
CA ASN A 32 32.41 0.74 12.07
C ASN A 32 31.34 0.17 11.13
N TYR A 33 31.07 0.85 10.02
CA TYR A 33 30.13 0.40 9.00
C TYR A 33 30.64 -0.86 8.29
N GLN A 34 31.94 -0.93 8.02
CA GLN A 34 32.57 -2.12 7.44
C GLN A 34 32.43 -3.34 8.36
N HIS A 35 32.75 -3.17 9.66
CA HIS A 35 32.65 -4.26 10.63
C HIS A 35 31.21 -4.78 10.74
N LYS A 36 30.23 -3.88 10.87
CA LYS A 36 28.80 -4.23 10.92
C LYS A 36 28.34 -4.91 9.64
N TYR A 37 28.76 -4.43 8.47
CA TYR A 37 28.43 -5.06 7.19
C TYR A 37 28.95 -6.50 7.11
N LEU A 38 30.19 -6.75 7.54
CA LEU A 38 30.78 -8.10 7.56
C LEU A 38 30.06 -9.03 8.54
N GLU A 39 29.69 -8.53 9.72
CA GLU A 39 28.91 -9.27 10.72
C GLU A 39 27.54 -9.69 10.18
N LEU A 40 26.80 -8.76 9.59
CA LEU A 40 25.49 -9.04 8.98
C LEU A 40 25.61 -10.00 7.80
N LYS A 41 26.65 -9.86 6.98
CA LYS A 41 26.91 -10.77 5.86
C LYS A 41 27.24 -12.19 6.34
N ALA A 42 28.06 -12.32 7.38
CA ALA A 42 28.37 -13.62 7.97
C ALA A 42 27.12 -14.29 8.56
N LEU A 43 26.23 -13.50 9.17
CA LEU A 43 24.93 -13.98 9.64
C LEU A 43 24.06 -14.47 8.48
N GLN A 44 23.94 -13.68 7.41
CA GLN A 44 23.19 -14.07 6.20
C GLN A 44 23.73 -15.37 5.59
N GLU A 45 25.05 -15.53 5.50
CA GLU A 45 25.69 -16.76 5.00
C GLU A 45 25.41 -17.95 5.93
N SER A 46 25.44 -17.74 7.25
CA SER A 46 25.09 -18.79 8.22
C SER A 46 23.62 -19.22 8.10
N LEU A 47 22.70 -18.28 7.87
CA LEU A 47 21.28 -18.55 7.64
C LEU A 47 21.04 -19.25 6.30
N ALA A 48 21.76 -18.85 5.24
CA ALA A 48 21.69 -19.51 3.94
C ALA A 48 22.29 -20.92 3.94
N SER A 49 23.23 -21.20 4.85
CA SER A 49 23.83 -22.52 5.05
C SER A 49 22.95 -23.49 5.83
N LEU A 50 21.90 -23.01 6.50
CA LEU A 50 20.87 -23.87 7.05
C LEU A 50 20.15 -24.54 5.88
N GLU A 51 20.14 -25.88 5.85
CA GLU A 51 19.33 -26.63 4.91
C GLU A 51 17.87 -26.20 5.09
N ILE A 52 17.36 -25.46 4.09
CA ILE A 52 15.96 -25.10 4.03
C ILE A 52 15.22 -26.41 3.76
N GLU A 53 14.64 -26.99 4.81
CA GLU A 53 13.77 -28.16 4.67
C GLU A 53 12.71 -27.85 3.61
N GLU A 54 12.61 -28.72 2.61
CA GLU A 54 11.67 -28.52 1.50
C GLU A 54 10.25 -28.40 2.08
N PRO A 55 9.53 -27.30 1.78
CA PRO A 55 8.19 -27.13 2.31
C PRO A 55 7.31 -28.29 1.82
N ALA A 56 6.33 -28.68 2.63
CA ALA A 56 5.38 -29.72 2.24
C ALA A 56 4.75 -29.40 0.87
N MET A 57 4.52 -30.42 0.03
CA MET A 57 4.00 -30.28 -1.34
C MET A 57 2.69 -29.45 -1.43
N ASN A 58 1.93 -29.37 -0.34
CA ASN A 58 0.69 -28.59 -0.21
C ASN A 58 0.88 -27.16 0.31
N PHE A 59 2.07 -26.72 0.70
CA PHE A 59 2.33 -25.39 1.25
C PHE A 59 1.93 -24.28 0.26
N THR A 60 2.43 -24.36 -0.97
CA THR A 60 2.10 -23.38 -2.02
C THR A 60 0.61 -23.36 -2.32
N PHE A 61 -0.05 -24.53 -2.29
CA PHE A 61 -1.49 -24.64 -2.48
C PHE A 61 -2.24 -23.93 -1.34
N ASN A 62 -1.92 -24.24 -0.09
CA ASN A 62 -2.57 -23.66 1.09
C ASN A 62 -2.37 -22.14 1.18
N VAL A 63 -1.15 -21.65 0.89
CA VAL A 63 -0.84 -20.21 0.89
C VAL A 63 -1.59 -19.50 -0.24
N MET A 64 -1.57 -20.06 -1.45
CA MET A 64 -2.25 -19.46 -2.59
C MET A 64 -3.77 -19.48 -2.46
N GLU A 65 -4.33 -20.51 -1.84
CA GLU A 65 -5.76 -20.58 -1.53
C GLU A 65 -6.16 -19.51 -0.51
N SER A 66 -5.39 -19.37 0.58
CA SER A 66 -5.61 -18.35 1.61
C SER A 66 -5.52 -16.92 1.04
N VAL A 67 -4.48 -16.63 0.25
CA VAL A 67 -4.29 -15.30 -0.38
C VAL A 67 -5.37 -15.00 -1.42
N LYS A 68 -5.85 -16.01 -2.15
CA LYS A 68 -6.99 -15.84 -3.06
C LYS A 68 -8.26 -15.47 -2.30
N GLN A 69 -8.54 -16.12 -1.17
CA GLN A 69 -9.71 -15.80 -0.36
C GLN A 69 -9.68 -14.33 0.13
N GLU A 70 -8.51 -13.82 0.50
CA GLU A 70 -8.34 -12.42 0.92
C GLU A 70 -8.40 -11.42 -0.24
N LYS A 71 -7.73 -11.68 -1.38
CA LYS A 71 -7.79 -10.80 -2.57
C LYS A 71 -9.16 -10.74 -3.24
N ILE A 72 -10.04 -11.71 -2.99
CA ILE A 72 -11.42 -11.75 -3.50
C ILE A 72 -12.37 -10.89 -2.67
N LEU A 73 -11.92 -10.31 -1.54
CA LEU A 73 -12.63 -9.22 -0.89
C LEU A 73 -12.60 -7.99 -1.81
N LYS A 74 -13.61 -7.96 -2.68
CA LYS A 74 -13.95 -6.95 -3.68
C LYS A 74 -13.57 -5.55 -3.18
N PRO A 75 -13.11 -4.64 -4.08
CA PRO A 75 -12.98 -3.23 -3.71
C PRO A 75 -14.26 -2.84 -3.02
N LEU A 76 -14.18 -2.30 -1.80
CA LEU A 76 -15.31 -1.89 -0.96
C LEU A 76 -16.27 -1.13 -1.86
N LYS A 77 -17.24 -1.86 -2.44
CA LYS A 77 -18.19 -1.30 -3.36
C LYS A 77 -19.15 -0.64 -2.41
N THR A 78 -18.81 0.59 -2.00
CA THR A 78 -19.58 1.41 -1.08
C THR A 78 -21.02 1.23 -1.50
N THR A 79 -21.79 0.55 -0.65
CA THR A 79 -23.21 0.28 -0.85
C THR A 79 -23.95 1.59 -0.64
N VAL A 80 -23.71 2.55 -1.54
CA VAL A 80 -24.55 3.73 -1.63
C VAL A 80 -25.88 3.24 -2.16
N ASP A 81 -26.87 3.15 -1.27
CA ASP A 81 -28.22 2.75 -1.63
C ASP A 81 -28.77 3.76 -2.64
N GLN A 82 -29.13 3.27 -3.82
CA GLN A 82 -29.68 4.05 -4.92
C GLN A 82 -30.94 4.83 -4.50
N ARG A 83 -31.65 4.39 -3.45
CA ARG A 83 -32.78 5.10 -2.84
C ARG A 83 -32.36 6.44 -2.22
N ILE A 84 -31.19 6.50 -1.59
CA ILE A 84 -30.66 7.73 -0.97
C ILE A 84 -30.29 8.73 -2.06
N ILE A 85 -29.64 8.27 -3.14
CA ILE A 85 -29.31 9.10 -4.31
C ILE A 85 -30.57 9.68 -4.93
N PHE A 86 -31.60 8.85 -5.11
CA PHE A 86 -32.88 9.30 -5.67
C PHE A 86 -33.59 10.32 -4.76
N GLY A 87 -33.57 10.12 -3.44
CA GLY A 87 -34.14 11.07 -2.48
C GLY A 87 -33.46 12.44 -2.52
N ILE A 88 -32.13 12.48 -2.55
CA ILE A 88 -31.37 13.73 -2.65
C ILE A 88 -31.64 14.41 -4.00
N ALA A 89 -31.63 13.67 -5.10
CA ALA A 89 -31.92 14.21 -6.43
C ALA A 89 -33.33 14.82 -6.52
N ALA A 90 -34.34 14.13 -5.99
CA ALA A 90 -35.72 14.62 -5.96
C ALA A 90 -35.88 15.89 -5.13
N PHE A 91 -35.17 16.00 -3.99
CA PHE A 91 -35.19 17.20 -3.15
C PHE A 91 -34.64 18.42 -3.89
N PHE A 92 -33.48 18.29 -4.54
CA PHE A 92 -32.89 19.38 -5.32
C PHE A 92 -33.78 19.81 -6.48
N ILE A 93 -34.33 18.86 -7.24
CA ILE A 93 -35.26 19.16 -8.34
C ILE A 93 -36.51 19.88 -7.81
N GLY A 94 -37.08 19.42 -6.69
CA GLY A 94 -38.23 20.07 -6.06
C GLY A 94 -37.94 21.51 -5.65
N CYS A 95 -36.76 21.77 -5.06
CA CYS A 95 -36.33 23.12 -4.70
C CYS A 95 -36.21 24.02 -5.94
N ILE A 96 -35.63 23.51 -7.03
CA ILE A 96 -35.50 24.25 -8.29
C ILE A 96 -36.89 24.57 -8.88
N VAL A 97 -37.81 23.60 -8.89
CA VAL A 97 -39.18 23.80 -9.41
C VAL A 97 -39.94 24.84 -8.59
N LEU A 98 -39.83 24.81 -7.26
CA LEU A 98 -40.44 25.79 -6.38
C LEU A 98 -39.90 27.20 -6.62
N LEU A 99 -38.59 27.34 -6.77
CA LEU A 99 -37.94 28.62 -7.07
C LEU A 99 -38.39 29.15 -8.43
N LEU A 100 -38.38 28.31 -9.46
CA LEU A 100 -38.83 28.69 -10.80
C LEU A 100 -40.30 29.11 -10.81
N SER A 101 -41.16 28.41 -10.06
CA SER A 101 -42.57 28.76 -9.93
C SER A 101 -42.76 30.12 -9.27
N TYR A 102 -42.00 30.40 -8.20
CA TYR A 102 -42.01 31.69 -7.52
C TYR A 102 -41.51 32.83 -8.42
N VAL A 103 -40.46 32.58 -9.22
CA VAL A 103 -39.98 33.57 -10.19
C VAL A 103 -41.02 33.79 -11.28
N PHE A 104 -41.69 32.74 -11.76
CA PHE A 104 -42.72 32.86 -12.80
C PHE A 104 -43.94 33.67 -12.33
N THR A 105 -44.40 33.47 -11.09
CA THR A 105 -45.52 34.26 -10.55
C THR A 105 -45.14 35.74 -10.36
N GLN A 106 -43.88 36.03 -10.05
CA GLN A 106 -43.33 37.39 -9.99
C GLN A 106 -43.14 38.00 -11.39
N ILE A 107 -42.70 37.21 -12.38
CA ILE A 107 -42.51 37.67 -13.77
C ILE A 107 -43.85 37.97 -14.45
N SER A 108 -44.93 37.24 -14.09
CA SER A 108 -46.27 37.42 -14.67
C SER A 108 -47.05 38.59 -14.08
N TRP A 109 -46.39 39.47 -13.30
CA TRP A 109 -46.98 40.70 -12.80
C TRP A 109 -46.14 41.92 -13.19
N HIS A 110 -46.04 42.14 -14.49
CA HIS A 110 -46.00 43.47 -15.11
C HIS A 110 -46.84 43.43 -16.39
#